data_AF-A0A370F8Q5-F1
#
_entry.id   AF-A0A370F8Q5-F1
#
_cell.length_a   1.000
_cell.length_b   1.000
_cell.length_c   1.000
_cell.angle_alpha   90.00
_cell.angle_beta   90.00
_cell.angle_gamma   90.00
#
_symmetry.space_group_name_H-M   'P 1'
#
loop_
_entity.id
_entity.type
_entity.pdbx_description
1 polymer ?
#
loop_
_entity_poly.entity_id
_entity_poly.type
_entity_poly.pdbx_seq_one_letter_code
_entity_poly.pdbx_strand_id
1 'polypeptide(L)'
;MQLHQITVEYVAPEDRLLLHLVAQTGERTSLWITRRLLLALHGPLHQAVSRAHVAAEWGAVPLPDGAADLLAESARAQALREADFATPPQTATDAKPLLPGAVPVVGEVTLGVPVGAEAAGQLAIRWRTTDGRDVELNVPAAAATALQTLLVQGAERGGWGLAAPDDKTARTQEASGPRFMN
;
A
#
# COMPACT_ATOMS: atom_id res chain seq x y z
N MET A 1 -12.23 -8.34 0.59
CA MET A 1 -12.31 -8.52 -0.88
C MET A 1 -11.07 -9.27 -1.37
N GLN A 2 -11.20 -10.21 -2.33
CA GLN A 2 -10.05 -10.78 -3.05
C GLN A 2 -9.81 -10.01 -4.34
N LEU A 3 -8.59 -9.52 -4.54
CA LEU A 3 -8.26 -8.58 -5.61
C LEU A 3 -7.92 -9.29 -6.92
N HIS A 4 -8.44 -8.77 -8.02
CA HIS A 4 -8.16 -9.22 -9.39
C HIS A 4 -7.24 -8.24 -10.12
N GLN A 5 -7.52 -6.93 -10.01
CA GLN A 5 -6.74 -5.89 -10.70
C GLN A 5 -6.66 -4.61 -9.87
N ILE A 6 -5.51 -3.93 -9.96
CA ILE A 6 -5.27 -2.60 -9.41
C ILE A 6 -4.93 -1.66 -10.56
N THR A 7 -5.45 -0.44 -10.54
CA THR A 7 -5.03 0.63 -11.44
C THR A 7 -4.87 1.92 -10.66
N VAL A 8 -3.82 2.68 -10.98
CA VAL A 8 -3.56 3.99 -10.38
C VAL A 8 -3.33 5.01 -11.47
N GLU A 9 -4.13 6.08 -11.45
CA GLU A 9 -4.07 7.17 -12.41
C GLU A 9 -3.80 8.48 -11.70
N TYR A 10 -2.85 9.27 -12.21
CA TYR A 10 -2.66 10.65 -11.73
C TYR A 10 -3.58 11.60 -12.48
N VAL A 11 -4.36 12.38 -11.73
CA VAL A 11 -5.30 13.35 -12.28
C VAL A 11 -4.81 14.76 -11.96
N ALA A 12 -4.12 15.35 -12.95
CA ALA A 12 -3.43 16.63 -12.81
C ALA A 12 -4.33 17.80 -12.36
N PRO A 13 -5.57 17.97 -12.88
CA PRO A 13 -6.43 19.08 -12.43
C PRO A 13 -6.79 19.05 -10.94
N GLU A 14 -6.80 17.86 -10.32
CA GLU A 14 -7.15 17.68 -8.91
C GLU A 14 -5.93 17.51 -8.00
N ASP A 15 -4.74 17.33 -8.57
CA ASP A 15 -3.50 16.90 -7.90
C ASP A 15 -3.72 15.68 -6.98
N ARG A 16 -4.37 14.64 -7.53
CA ARG A 16 -4.75 13.41 -6.81
C ARG A 16 -4.45 12.16 -7.63
N LEU A 17 -4.32 11.02 -6.95
CA LEU A 17 -4.35 9.71 -7.59
C LEU A 17 -5.74 9.11 -7.48
N LEU A 18 -6.26 8.61 -8.59
CA LEU A 18 -7.43 7.76 -8.64
C LEU A 18 -6.98 6.29 -8.56
N LEU A 19 -7.34 5.63 -7.46
CA LEU A 19 -7.09 4.21 -7.26
C LEU A 19 -8.35 3.44 -7.65
N HIS A 20 -8.23 2.53 -8.61
CA HIS A 20 -9.25 1.56 -8.96
C HIS A 20 -8.87 0.17 -8.47
N LEU A 21 -9.79 -0.46 -7.75
CA LEU A 21 -9.69 -1.83 -7.26
C LEU A 21 -10.79 -2.66 -7.90
N VAL A 22 -10.41 -3.77 -8.54
CA VAL A 22 -11.36 -4.73 -9.10
C VAL A 22 -11.24 -6.03 -8.33
N ALA A 23 -12.33 -6.49 -7.74
CA ALA A 23 -12.43 -7.77 -7.07
C ALA A 23 -12.49 -8.93 -8.08
N GLN A 24 -12.12 -10.13 -7.66
CA GLN A 24 -12.39 -11.36 -8.44
C GLN A 24 -13.89 -11.59 -8.68
N THR A 25 -14.75 -11.08 -7.79
CA THR A 25 -16.21 -11.11 -7.94
C THR A 25 -16.75 -10.06 -8.93
N GLY A 26 -15.87 -9.24 -9.52
CA GLY A 26 -16.23 -8.16 -10.45
C GLY A 26 -16.64 -6.84 -9.78
N GLU A 27 -16.70 -6.79 -8.45
CA GLU A 27 -16.94 -5.55 -7.70
C GLU A 27 -15.82 -4.54 -7.97
N ARG A 28 -16.20 -3.30 -8.28
CA ARG A 28 -15.26 -2.21 -8.59
C ARG A 28 -15.37 -1.13 -7.52
N THR A 29 -14.26 -0.83 -6.87
CA THR A 29 -14.15 0.27 -5.91
C THR A 29 -13.16 1.29 -6.43
N SER A 30 -13.53 2.57 -6.39
CA SER A 30 -12.63 3.67 -6.73
C SER A 30 -12.44 4.58 -5.53
N LEU A 31 -11.22 5.06 -5.31
CA LEU A 31 -10.83 5.89 -4.18
C LEU A 31 -9.91 7.03 -4.63
N TRP A 32 -10.13 8.23 -4.12
CA TRP A 32 -9.18 9.34 -4.29
C TRP A 32 -8.12 9.31 -3.20
N ILE A 33 -6.86 9.32 -3.62
CA ILE A 33 -5.69 9.47 -2.75
C ILE A 33 -5.10 10.85 -2.99
N THR A 34 -5.00 11.64 -1.92
CA THR A 34 -4.40 12.97 -1.99
C THR A 34 -2.88 12.90 -1.89
N ARG A 35 -2.19 13.91 -2.45
CA ARG A 35 -0.74 14.08 -2.31
C ARG A 35 -0.28 14.00 -0.85
N ARG A 36 -0.94 14.74 0.04
CA ARG A 36 -0.60 14.76 1.49
C ARG A 36 -0.71 13.38 2.12
N LEU A 37 -1.77 12.64 1.82
CA LEU A 37 -1.96 11.30 2.36
C LEU A 37 -0.85 10.36 1.88
N LEU A 38 -0.54 10.36 0.58
CA LEU A 38 0.48 9.44 0.04
C LEU A 38 1.89 9.77 0.58
N LEU A 39 2.23 11.06 0.71
CA LEU A 39 3.51 11.47 1.30
C LEU A 39 3.66 10.94 2.74
N ALA A 40 2.58 10.99 3.53
CA ALA A 40 2.58 10.45 4.89
C ALA A 40 2.58 8.92 4.93
N LEU A 41 1.94 8.27 3.95
CA LEU A 41 1.77 6.83 3.88
C LEU A 41 3.00 6.10 3.31
N HIS A 42 3.83 6.77 2.51
CA HIS A 42 4.90 6.12 1.74
C HIS A 42 5.85 5.27 2.61
N GLY A 43 6.44 5.85 3.65
CA GLY A 43 7.33 5.13 4.57
C GLY A 43 6.63 3.99 5.33
N PRO A 44 5.49 4.25 6.01
CA PRO A 44 4.73 3.20 6.68
C PRO A 44 4.30 2.04 5.77
N LEU A 45 3.87 2.34 4.53
CA LEU A 45 3.51 1.32 3.55
C LEU A 45 4.71 0.46 3.17
N HIS A 46 5.85 1.10 2.91
CA HIS A 46 7.10 0.40 2.60
C HIS A 46 7.51 -0.58 3.72
N GLN A 47 7.43 -0.14 4.98
CA GLN A 47 7.74 -0.98 6.14
C GLN A 47 6.75 -2.14 6.28
N ALA A 48 5.46 -1.88 6.09
CA ALA A 48 4.42 -2.91 6.19
C ALA A 48 4.55 -3.96 5.08
N VAL A 49 4.85 -3.56 3.84
CA VAL A 49 5.13 -4.48 2.72
C VAL A 49 6.38 -5.32 3.02
N SER A 50 7.43 -4.72 3.54
CA SER A 50 8.68 -5.43 3.91
C SER A 50 8.42 -6.49 4.97
N ARG A 51 7.70 -6.11 6.04
CA ARG A 51 7.29 -7.04 7.10
C ARG A 51 6.40 -8.16 6.60
N ALA A 52 5.49 -7.87 5.64
CA ALA A 52 4.66 -8.90 5.03
C ALA A 52 5.51 -9.92 4.24
N HIS A 53 6.51 -9.47 3.46
CA HIS A 53 7.43 -10.39 2.77
C HIS A 53 8.23 -11.26 3.73
N VAL A 54 8.79 -10.66 4.78
CA VAL A 54 9.53 -11.41 5.81
C VAL A 54 8.61 -12.46 6.47
N ALA A 55 7.38 -12.08 6.80
CA ALA A 55 6.40 -13.00 7.38
C ALA A 55 6.00 -14.13 6.40
N ALA A 56 5.96 -13.88 5.09
CA ALA A 56 5.63 -14.89 4.09
C ALA A 56 6.66 -16.04 4.06
N GLU A 57 7.93 -15.69 4.16
CA GLU A 57 9.05 -16.62 4.04
C GLU A 57 9.47 -17.24 5.38
N TRP A 58 9.42 -16.47 6.47
CA TRP A 58 10.01 -16.85 7.76
C TRP A 58 9.01 -16.85 8.93
N GLY A 59 7.75 -16.46 8.70
CA GLY A 59 6.73 -16.39 9.75
C GLY A 59 7.20 -15.55 10.95
N ALA A 60 7.28 -16.18 12.12
CA ALA A 60 7.70 -15.55 13.39
C ALA A 60 9.14 -15.89 13.81
N VAL A 61 9.96 -16.45 12.90
CA VAL A 61 11.34 -16.85 13.23
C VAL A 61 12.22 -15.60 13.43
N PRO A 62 13.00 -15.51 14.52
CA PRO A 62 13.95 -14.42 14.73
C PRO A 62 15.03 -14.42 13.63
N LEU A 63 15.20 -13.27 12.98
CA LEU A 63 16.23 -13.06 11.96
C LEU A 63 17.40 -12.25 12.55
N PRO A 64 18.64 -12.48 12.08
CA PRO A 64 19.78 -11.62 12.39
C PRO A 64 19.55 -10.17 11.94
N ASP A 65 20.23 -9.23 12.61
CA ASP A 65 20.16 -7.80 12.27
C ASP A 65 20.50 -7.54 10.79
N GLY A 66 19.64 -6.81 10.10
CA GLY A 66 19.77 -6.48 8.67
C GLY A 66 19.44 -7.63 7.70
N ALA A 67 19.28 -8.87 8.16
CA ALA A 67 18.87 -9.98 7.29
C ALA A 67 17.43 -9.81 6.80
N ALA A 68 16.53 -9.31 7.66
CA ALA A 68 15.14 -9.03 7.31
C ALA A 68 15.02 -8.00 6.17
N ASP A 69 15.85 -6.96 6.17
CA ASP A 69 15.83 -5.90 5.16
C ASP A 69 16.30 -6.43 3.80
N LEU A 70 17.39 -7.20 3.78
CA LEU A 70 17.90 -7.83 2.55
C LEU A 70 16.89 -8.83 1.96
N LEU A 71 16.23 -9.62 2.82
CA LEU A 71 15.20 -10.56 2.40
C LEU A 71 13.97 -9.84 1.84
N ALA A 72 13.48 -8.81 2.54
CA ALA A 72 12.38 -7.99 2.08
C ALA A 72 12.68 -7.34 0.73
N GLU A 73 13.89 -6.80 0.55
CA GLU A 73 14.32 -6.19 -0.71
C GLU A 73 14.36 -7.20 -1.85
N SER A 74 14.98 -8.37 -1.61
CA SER A 74 15.03 -9.46 -2.59
C SER A 74 13.62 -9.93 -2.99
N ALA A 75 12.74 -10.14 -2.01
CA ALA A 75 11.37 -10.60 -2.22
C ALA A 75 10.52 -9.56 -2.98
N ARG A 76 10.68 -8.26 -2.66
CA ARG A 76 10.05 -7.18 -3.43
C ARG A 76 10.55 -7.14 -4.86
N ALA A 77 11.87 -7.20 -5.06
CA ALA A 77 12.45 -7.21 -6.39
C ALA A 77 11.94 -8.39 -7.23
N GLN A 78 11.75 -9.56 -6.61
CA GLN A 78 11.14 -10.71 -7.26
C GLN A 78 9.66 -10.46 -7.60
N ALA A 79 8.86 -10.01 -6.64
CA ALA A 79 7.45 -9.69 -6.88
C ALA A 79 7.25 -8.68 -8.01
N LEU A 80 8.16 -7.71 -8.15
CA LEU A 80 8.13 -6.75 -9.26
C LEU A 80 8.45 -7.37 -10.62
N ARG A 81 9.38 -8.33 -10.67
CA ARG A 81 9.70 -9.05 -11.92
C ARG A 81 8.55 -9.92 -12.38
N GLU A 82 7.78 -10.48 -11.45
CA GLU A 82 6.66 -11.38 -11.71
C GLU A 82 5.34 -10.65 -11.95
N ALA A 83 5.24 -9.38 -11.52
CA ALA A 83 4.02 -8.60 -11.66
C ALA A 83 3.74 -8.24 -13.13
N ASP A 84 2.48 -8.43 -13.53
CA ASP A 84 1.98 -8.00 -14.84
C ASP A 84 1.46 -6.56 -14.77
N PHE A 85 2.28 -5.63 -15.26
CA PHE A 85 1.90 -4.23 -15.46
C PHE A 85 1.47 -3.92 -16.90
N ALA A 86 1.51 -4.90 -17.80
CA ALA A 86 1.21 -4.74 -19.22
C ALA A 86 -0.27 -4.97 -19.53
N THR A 87 -0.97 -5.77 -18.72
CA THR A 87 -2.41 -5.98 -18.88
C THR A 87 -3.16 -4.65 -18.75
N PRO A 88 -3.87 -4.19 -19.81
CA PRO A 88 -4.63 -2.94 -19.76
C PRO A 88 -5.73 -2.97 -18.68
N PRO A 89 -6.10 -1.82 -18.10
CA PRO A 89 -7.26 -1.72 -17.23
C PRO A 89 -8.49 -2.29 -17.94
N GLN A 90 -9.26 -3.13 -17.25
CA GLN A 90 -10.51 -3.64 -17.81
C GLN A 90 -11.47 -2.46 -18.08
N THR A 91 -11.56 -2.05 -19.35
CA THR A 91 -12.56 -1.11 -19.84
C THR A 91 -13.92 -1.71 -19.58
N ALA A 92 -14.68 -1.07 -18.69
CA ALA A 92 -16.04 -1.51 -18.43
C ALA A 92 -16.89 -1.10 -19.64
N THR A 93 -17.24 -2.09 -20.46
CA THR A 93 -18.22 -1.96 -21.54
C THR A 93 -19.56 -1.38 -21.04
N ASP A 94 -19.85 -1.46 -19.73
CA ASP A 94 -21.04 -0.91 -19.07
C ASP A 94 -20.73 0.05 -17.89
N ALA A 95 -19.54 0.66 -17.80
CA ALA A 95 -19.28 1.63 -16.74
C ALA A 95 -20.13 2.88 -16.96
N LYS A 96 -21.20 3.00 -16.16
CA LYS A 96 -21.87 4.27 -15.91
C LYS A 96 -20.77 5.31 -15.63
N PRO A 97 -20.74 6.45 -16.35
CA PRO A 97 -19.75 7.48 -16.12
C PRO A 97 -19.74 7.83 -14.63
N LEU A 98 -18.56 7.80 -14.00
CA LEU A 98 -18.44 8.21 -12.61
C LEU A 98 -18.93 9.66 -12.52
N LEU A 99 -20.06 9.87 -11.83
CA LEU A 99 -20.58 11.21 -11.61
C LEU A 99 -19.53 12.01 -10.81
N PRO A 100 -19.23 13.27 -11.20
CA PRO A 100 -18.35 14.13 -10.42
C PRO A 100 -18.83 14.20 -8.96
N GLY A 101 -17.96 13.85 -8.02
CA GLY A 101 -18.28 13.77 -6.58
C GLY A 101 -18.71 12.39 -6.05
N ALA A 102 -18.81 11.35 -6.89
CA ALA A 102 -19.21 10.00 -6.46
C ALA A 102 -18.06 9.18 -5.84
N VAL A 103 -16.80 9.52 -6.15
CA VAL A 103 -15.64 8.79 -5.64
C VAL A 103 -15.23 9.38 -4.28
N PRO A 104 -15.23 8.59 -3.20
CA PRO A 104 -14.81 9.08 -1.90
C PRO A 104 -13.30 9.39 -1.86
N VAL A 105 -12.96 10.39 -1.06
CA VAL A 105 -11.57 10.73 -0.74
C VAL A 105 -11.14 9.95 0.49
N VAL A 106 -9.95 9.34 0.45
CA VAL A 106 -9.36 8.68 1.61
C VAL A 106 -8.80 9.73 2.57
N GLY A 107 -9.21 9.66 3.83
CA GLY A 107 -8.73 10.53 4.90
C GLY A 107 -7.66 9.87 5.77
N GLU A 108 -7.75 8.55 5.96
CA GLU A 108 -6.87 7.79 6.85
C GLU A 108 -6.61 6.39 6.26
N VAL A 109 -5.41 5.87 6.47
CA VAL A 109 -5.04 4.50 6.09
C VAL A 109 -4.45 3.80 7.30
N THR A 110 -4.97 2.64 7.65
CA THR A 110 -4.38 1.75 8.65
C THR A 110 -3.78 0.53 7.97
N LEU A 111 -2.56 0.19 8.36
CA LEU A 111 -1.81 -0.96 7.86
C LEU A 111 -1.65 -1.98 8.98
N GLY A 112 -1.91 -3.24 8.69
CA GLY A 112 -1.72 -4.35 9.61
C GLY A 112 -1.06 -5.52 8.90
N VAL A 113 -0.03 -6.10 9.53
CA VAL A 113 0.55 -7.37 9.09
C VAL A 113 0.04 -8.43 10.06
N PRO A 114 -0.94 -9.27 9.67
CA PRO A 114 -1.49 -10.28 10.55
C PRO A 114 -0.42 -11.26 11.04
N VAL A 115 -0.60 -11.76 12.26
CA VAL A 115 0.27 -12.76 12.86
C VAL A 115 -0.45 -14.11 12.87
N GLY A 116 0.28 -15.19 12.56
CA GLY A 116 -0.24 -16.56 12.52
C GLY A 116 -0.01 -17.25 11.17
N ALA A 117 0.10 -18.57 11.18
CA ALA A 117 0.51 -19.36 10.01
C ALA A 117 -0.44 -19.21 8.80
N GLU A 118 -1.75 -19.08 9.04
CA GLU A 118 -2.75 -18.95 7.97
C GLU A 118 -2.79 -17.56 7.32
N ALA A 119 -2.27 -16.54 8.00
CA ALA A 119 -2.28 -15.15 7.55
C ALA A 119 -0.87 -14.57 7.30
N ALA A 120 0.16 -15.43 7.40
CA ALA A 120 1.53 -15.09 7.10
C ALA A 120 1.65 -14.62 5.63
N GLY A 121 2.40 -13.54 5.41
CA GLY A 121 2.57 -12.98 4.07
C GLY A 121 1.42 -12.11 3.56
N GLN A 122 0.40 -11.84 4.38
CA GLN A 122 -0.67 -10.92 4.03
C GLN A 122 -0.41 -9.52 4.59
N LEU A 123 -0.88 -8.51 3.86
CA LEU A 123 -1.00 -7.14 4.31
C LEU A 123 -2.48 -6.76 4.33
N ALA A 124 -2.98 -6.41 5.51
CA ALA A 124 -4.29 -5.81 5.70
C ALA A 124 -4.18 -4.29 5.57
N ILE A 125 -4.97 -3.71 4.67
CA ILE A 125 -5.03 -2.28 4.42
C ILE A 125 -6.47 -1.84 4.58
N ARG A 126 -6.70 -0.89 5.49
CA ARG A 126 -8.01 -0.27 5.70
C ARG A 126 -7.94 1.18 5.26
N TRP A 127 -8.70 1.51 4.21
CA TRP A 127 -8.86 2.86 3.68
C TRP A 127 -10.11 3.47 4.28
N ARG A 128 -9.96 4.43 5.18
CA ARG A 128 -11.09 5.18 5.72
C ARG A 128 -11.29 6.45 4.92
N THR A 129 -12.48 6.59 4.37
CA THR A 129 -12.86 7.75 3.57
C THR A 129 -13.29 8.90 4.46
N THR A 130 -13.22 10.13 3.92
CA THR A 130 -13.63 11.35 4.63
C THR A 130 -15.14 11.39 4.92
N ASP A 131 -15.94 10.58 4.25
CA ASP A 131 -17.38 10.39 4.50
C ASP A 131 -17.67 9.23 5.48
N GLY A 132 -16.63 8.63 6.08
CA GLY A 132 -16.75 7.64 7.18
C GLY A 132 -16.91 6.18 6.74
N ARG A 133 -16.78 5.88 5.44
CA ARG A 133 -16.78 4.50 4.92
C ARG A 133 -15.39 3.88 5.06
N ASP A 134 -15.36 2.59 5.36
CA ASP A 134 -14.12 1.81 5.37
C ASP A 134 -14.10 0.87 4.16
N VAL A 135 -12.99 0.87 3.42
CA VAL A 135 -12.69 -0.12 2.38
C VAL A 135 -11.54 -0.98 2.87
N GLU A 136 -11.76 -2.27 3.00
CA GLU A 136 -10.76 -3.21 3.51
C GLU A 136 -10.20 -4.11 2.41
N LEU A 137 -8.88 -4.16 2.35
CA LEU A 137 -8.13 -4.94 1.39
C LEU A 137 -7.12 -5.82 2.14
N ASN A 138 -7.26 -7.13 2.00
CA ASN A 138 -6.25 -8.10 2.45
C ASN A 138 -5.58 -8.65 1.20
N VAL A 139 -4.28 -8.41 1.06
CA VAL A 139 -3.51 -8.78 -0.13
C VAL A 139 -2.21 -9.49 0.23
N PRO A 140 -1.76 -10.45 -0.59
CA PRO A 140 -0.45 -11.04 -0.41
C PRO A 140 0.65 -9.99 -0.62
N ALA A 141 1.81 -10.19 0.00
CA ALA A 141 2.95 -9.27 -0.04
C ALA A 141 3.37 -8.87 -1.47
N ALA A 142 3.29 -9.81 -2.42
CA ALA A 142 3.55 -9.53 -3.83
C ALA A 142 2.56 -8.52 -4.44
N ALA A 143 1.25 -8.68 -4.21
CA ALA A 143 0.24 -7.74 -4.67
C ALA A 143 0.35 -6.39 -3.95
N ALA A 144 0.74 -6.38 -2.67
CA ALA A 144 1.03 -5.16 -1.94
C ALA A 144 2.24 -4.40 -2.52
N THR A 145 3.25 -5.13 -3.01
CA THR A 145 4.42 -4.55 -3.72
C THR A 145 4.01 -3.90 -5.03
N ALA A 146 3.14 -4.57 -5.80
CA ALA A 146 2.58 -3.99 -7.03
C ALA A 146 1.76 -2.73 -6.73
N LEU A 147 0.90 -2.74 -5.71
CA LEU A 147 0.15 -1.55 -5.26
C LEU A 147 1.08 -0.39 -4.88
N GLN A 148 2.08 -0.64 -4.03
CA GLN A 148 3.06 0.37 -3.61
C GLN A 148 3.73 0.99 -4.85
N THR A 149 4.11 0.17 -5.81
CA THR A 149 4.78 0.60 -7.04
C THR A 149 3.88 1.45 -7.92
N LEU A 150 2.63 1.05 -8.11
CA LEU A 150 1.64 1.83 -8.87
C LEU A 150 1.37 3.20 -8.22
N LEU A 151 1.31 3.26 -6.89
CA LEU A 151 1.17 4.52 -6.15
C LEU A 151 2.40 5.43 -6.32
N VAL A 152 3.61 4.86 -6.23
CA VAL A 152 4.87 5.60 -6.44
C VAL A 152 4.93 6.15 -7.88
N GLN A 153 4.67 5.33 -8.89
CA GLN A 153 4.65 5.76 -10.29
C GLN A 153 3.59 6.85 -10.53
N GLY A 154 2.41 6.73 -9.91
CA GLY A 154 1.39 7.78 -9.94
C GLY A 154 1.90 9.10 -9.36
N ALA A 155 2.57 9.04 -8.20
CA ALA A 155 3.14 10.21 -7.54
C ALA A 155 4.28 10.86 -8.34
N GLU A 156 5.10 10.05 -9.02
CA GLU A 156 6.17 10.52 -9.92
C GLU A 156 5.61 11.32 -11.09
N ARG A 157 4.51 10.86 -11.71
CA ARG A 157 3.80 11.61 -12.77
C ARG A 157 3.31 12.97 -12.29
N GLY A 158 2.94 13.08 -11.01
CA GLY A 158 2.55 14.33 -10.37
C GLY A 158 3.71 15.18 -9.84
N GLY A 159 4.96 14.70 -9.94
CA GLY A 159 6.12 15.41 -9.40
C GLY A 159 6.06 15.59 -7.88
N TRP A 160 5.46 14.64 -7.16
CA TRP A 160 5.19 14.83 -5.73
C TRP A 160 6.43 14.79 -4.84
N GLY A 161 7.52 14.17 -5.33
CA GLY A 161 8.79 14.06 -4.61
C GLY A 161 8.65 13.18 -3.38
N LEU A 162 8.32 11.89 -3.56
CA LEU A 162 8.32 10.94 -2.46
C LEU A 162 9.76 10.82 -1.94
N ALA A 163 9.95 11.06 -0.64
CA ALA A 163 11.23 10.81 0.00
C ALA A 163 11.60 9.33 -0.14
N ALA A 164 12.89 9.02 -0.25
CA ALA A 164 13.33 7.64 -0.10
C ALA A 164 12.78 7.10 1.23
N PRO A 165 12.20 5.89 1.25
CA PRO A 165 11.67 5.32 2.47
C PRO A 165 12.81 5.21 3.49
N ASP A 166 12.74 6.00 4.57
CA ASP A 166 13.76 6.00 5.60
C ASP A 166 13.77 4.65 6.33
N ASP A 167 14.82 3.85 6.14
CA ASP A 167 15.14 2.63 6.92
C ASP A 167 15.42 2.94 8.41
N LYS A 168 15.32 4.20 8.84
CA LYS A 168 15.74 4.66 10.16
C LYS A 168 14.65 4.74 11.22
N THR A 169 13.36 4.60 10.89
CA THR A 169 12.31 4.77 11.91
C THR A 169 12.26 3.64 12.95
N ALA A 170 12.91 2.50 12.71
CA ALA A 170 13.11 1.46 13.72
C ALA A 170 14.10 1.85 14.84
N ARG A 171 14.96 2.87 14.63
CA ARG A 171 15.98 3.27 15.63
C ARG A 171 15.59 4.43 16.54
N THR A 172 14.38 4.98 16.42
CA THR A 172 13.97 6.15 17.24
C THR A 172 12.80 5.87 18.19
N GLN A 173 12.32 4.62 18.30
CA GLN A 173 11.27 4.26 19.27
C GLN A 173 11.78 3.58 20.55
N GLU A 174 13.10 3.42 20.73
CA GLU A 174 13.70 2.97 22.01
C GLU A 174 14.26 4.12 22.87
N ALA A 175 14.22 5.37 22.42
CA ALA A 175 14.75 6.51 23.18
C ALA A 175 13.68 7.57 23.49
N SER A 176 12.59 7.15 24.14
CA SER A 176 11.75 8.10 24.89
C SER A 176 11.14 7.44 26.13
N GLY A 177 12.00 6.85 26.96
CA GLY A 177 11.68 6.68 28.38
C GLY A 177 11.74 8.06 29.08
N PRO A 178 10.92 8.30 30.12
CA PRO A 178 10.90 9.58 30.82
C PRO A 178 12.27 9.87 31.45
N ARG A 179 12.88 11.01 31.06
CA ARG A 179 13.98 11.61 31.81
C ARG A 179 13.39 12.19 33.09
N PHE A 180 13.53 11.47 34.20
CA PHE A 180 13.38 12.08 35.52
C PHE A 180 14.56 13.04 35.74
N MET A 181 14.24 14.32 35.93
CA MET A 181 15.14 15.28 36.55
C MET A 181 14.73 15.45 38.01
N ASN A 182 15.75 15.40 38.87
CA ASN A 182 15.79 15.40 40.35
C ASN A 182 15.57 14.06 41.04
#